data_AF-A0A2G1QIT6-F1
#
_entry.id   AF-A0A2G1QIT6-F1
#
_cell.length_a   1.000
_cell.length_b   1.000
_cell.length_c   1.000
_cell.angle_alpha   90.00
_cell.angle_beta   90.00
_cell.angle_gamma   90.00
#
_symmetry.space_group_name_H-M   'P 1'
#
loop_
_entity.id
_entity.type
_entity.pdbx_description
1 polymer ?
#
loop_
_entity_poly.entity_id
_entity_poly.type
_entity_poly.pdbx_seq_one_letter_code
_entity_poly.pdbx_strand_id
1 'polypeptide(L)'
;MRVAIRHEEVRDGLLFKTTWHDVCVRVDFTHEERQIIVQRNLGDHVLLDRSPAGTAPDDDPEWYILRVRHLLERKPDRHRTANPFEAKLYESRLMDALRLMKSWLAVNADPGDDKVIEL
;
A
#
# COMPACT_ATOMS: atom_id res chain seq x y z
N MET A 1 6.89 -11.39 -3.14
CA MET A 1 6.58 -9.94 -3.21
C MET A 1 7.85 -9.12 -3.33
N ARG A 2 7.94 -8.26 -4.35
CA ARG A 2 8.98 -7.22 -4.52
C ARG A 2 8.35 -5.83 -4.38
N VAL A 3 9.03 -4.93 -3.68
CA VAL A 3 8.56 -3.56 -3.44
C VAL A 3 9.59 -2.58 -3.99
N ALA A 4 9.13 -1.59 -4.74
CA ALA A 4 9.94 -0.46 -5.19
C ALA A 4 9.28 0.84 -4.71
N ILE A 5 10.04 1.66 -3.98
CA ILE A 5 9.61 2.96 -3.47
C ILE A 5 10.48 4.05 -4.10
N ARG A 6 9.86 5.13 -4.54
CA ARG A 6 10.54 6.33 -5.04
C ARG A 6 9.95 7.57 -4.37
N HIS A 7 10.81 8.54 -4.09
CA HIS A 7 10.42 9.87 -3.62
C HIS A 7 10.54 10.83 -4.80
N GLU A 8 9.50 11.62 -5.03
CA GLU A 8 9.42 12.56 -6.14
C GLU A 8 9.03 13.95 -5.59
N GLU A 9 9.78 15.00 -5.95
CA GLU A 9 9.39 16.38 -5.65
C GLU A 9 8.45 16.88 -6.74
N VAL A 10 7.24 17.31 -6.36
CA VAL A 10 6.21 17.77 -7.30
C VAL A 10 5.84 19.21 -6.96
N ARG A 11 5.98 20.11 -7.92
CA ARG A 11 5.56 21.51 -7.75
C ARG A 11 4.21 21.71 -8.43
N ASP A 12 3.22 22.14 -7.66
CA ASP A 12 1.83 22.27 -8.09
C ASP A 12 1.31 23.69 -7.82
N GLY A 13 0.48 24.23 -8.72
CA GLY A 13 -0.06 25.61 -8.65
C GLY A 13 0.35 26.53 -9.81
N LEU A 14 -0.59 27.42 -10.19
CA LEU A 14 -0.49 28.32 -11.35
C LEU A 14 0.28 29.63 -11.06
N LEU A 15 0.09 30.23 -9.88
CA LEU A 15 0.72 31.50 -9.48
C LEU A 15 1.63 31.34 -8.25
N PHE A 16 1.16 30.61 -7.25
CA PHE A 16 1.95 30.20 -6.08
C PHE A 16 2.17 28.70 -6.14
N LYS A 17 3.41 28.30 -6.43
CA LYS A 17 3.77 26.88 -6.50
C LYS A 17 4.01 26.34 -5.10
N THR A 18 3.25 25.33 -4.72
CA THR A 18 3.51 24.52 -3.53
C THR A 18 4.37 23.34 -3.94
N THR A 19 5.45 23.10 -3.19
CA THR A 19 6.29 21.92 -3.34
C THR A 19 5.73 20.80 -2.47
N TRP A 20 5.47 19.66 -3.08
CA TRP A 20 5.03 18.43 -2.44
C TRP A 20 6.10 17.35 -2.56
N HIS A 21 6.04 16.37 -1.68
CA HIS A 21 6.94 15.23 -1.65
C HIS A 21 6.12 13.95 -1.79
N ASP A 22 6.06 13.42 -3.00
CA ASP A 22 5.26 12.25 -3.31
C ASP A 22 6.05 10.97 -3.04
N VAL A 23 5.43 10.03 -2.35
CA VAL A 23 5.94 8.67 -2.17
C VAL A 23 5.18 7.74 -3.12
N CYS A 24 5.89 7.26 -4.14
CA CYS A 24 5.38 6.35 -5.16
C CYS A 24 5.79 4.91 -4.81
N VAL A 25 4.83 4.01 -4.64
CA VAL A 25 5.08 2.59 -4.38
C VAL A 25 4.58 1.72 -5.53
N ARG A 26 5.42 0.77 -5.95
CA ARG A 26 5.03 -0.33 -6.82
C ARG A 26 5.29 -1.64 -6.09
N VAL A 27 4.26 -2.48 -6.03
CA VAL A 27 4.37 -3.82 -5.47
C VAL A 27 4.15 -4.84 -6.58
N ASP A 28 5.11 -5.74 -6.71
CA ASP A 28 5.07 -6.86 -7.65
C ASP A 28 4.89 -8.15 -6.84
N PHE A 29 3.64 -8.61 -6.77
CA PHE A 29 3.24 -9.88 -6.17
C PHE A 29 3.59 -11.05 -7.09
N THR A 30 4.01 -12.17 -6.50
CA THR A 30 4.17 -13.45 -7.21
C THR A 30 2.80 -14.00 -7.65
N HIS A 31 2.80 -15.05 -8.47
CA HIS A 31 1.55 -15.71 -8.85
C HIS A 31 0.84 -16.29 -7.63
N GLU A 32 1.56 -16.99 -6.76
CA GLU A 32 1.04 -17.58 -5.51
C GLU A 32 0.42 -16.52 -4.59
N GLU A 33 1.14 -15.42 -4.34
CA GLU A 33 0.63 -14.34 -3.48
C GLU A 33 -0.66 -13.72 -4.03
N ARG A 34 -0.76 -13.57 -5.37
CA ARG A 34 -1.99 -13.08 -6.02
C ARG A 34 -3.14 -14.06 -5.83
N GLN A 35 -2.89 -15.37 -5.97
CA GLN A 35 -3.92 -16.38 -5.75
C GLN A 35 -4.44 -16.34 -4.32
N ILE A 36 -3.55 -16.24 -3.33
CA ILE A 36 -3.95 -16.13 -1.91
C ILE A 36 -4.79 -14.87 -1.67
N ILE A 37 -4.39 -13.72 -2.21
CA ILE A 37 -5.16 -12.47 -2.08
C ILE A 37 -6.58 -12.61 -2.64
N VAL A 38 -6.74 -13.25 -3.80
CA VAL A 38 -8.05 -13.49 -4.42
C VAL A 38 -8.86 -14.51 -3.63
N GLN A 39 -8.29 -15.67 -3.31
CA GLN A 39 -8.97 -16.76 -2.59
C GLN A 39 -9.45 -16.32 -1.21
N ARG A 40 -8.72 -15.42 -0.54
CA ARG A 40 -9.03 -14.92 0.79
C ARG A 40 -9.79 -13.59 0.78
N ASN A 41 -10.18 -13.10 -0.41
CA ASN A 41 -10.90 -11.85 -0.62
C ASN A 41 -10.27 -10.63 0.07
N LEU A 42 -8.94 -10.50 -0.02
CA LEU A 42 -8.21 -9.44 0.70
C LEU A 42 -8.21 -8.10 -0.04
N GLY A 43 -8.81 -8.01 -1.23
CA GLY A 43 -8.77 -6.82 -2.08
C GLY A 43 -9.21 -5.55 -1.34
N ASP A 44 -10.29 -5.64 -0.56
CA ASP A 44 -10.81 -4.52 0.23
C ASP A 44 -10.17 -4.37 1.61
N HIS A 45 -9.27 -5.26 2.00
CA HIS A 45 -8.58 -5.15 3.29
C HIS A 45 -7.78 -3.85 3.35
N VAL A 46 -7.97 -3.10 4.43
CA VAL A 46 -7.23 -1.87 4.72
C VAL A 46 -5.80 -2.21 5.09
N LEU A 47 -4.85 -1.76 4.30
CA LEU A 47 -3.43 -1.93 4.58
C LEU A 47 -2.89 -0.77 5.42
N LEU A 48 -3.34 0.45 5.11
CA LEU A 48 -2.88 1.65 5.80
C LEU A 48 -3.91 2.78 5.70
N ASP A 49 -4.34 3.28 6.85
CA ASP A 49 -5.06 4.55 6.94
C ASP A 49 -4.08 5.71 6.74
N ARG A 50 -4.39 6.53 5.74
CA ARG A 50 -3.54 7.63 5.28
C ARG A 50 -4.41 8.77 4.76
N SER A 51 -3.93 9.99 4.89
CA SER A 51 -4.52 11.18 4.29
C SER A 51 -3.42 11.97 3.60
N PRO A 52 -3.50 12.18 2.27
CA PRO A 52 -2.51 12.98 1.56
C PRO A 52 -2.51 14.43 2.03
N ALA A 53 -1.38 15.11 1.84
CA ALA A 53 -1.33 16.54 2.04
C ALA A 53 -2.11 17.27 0.93
N GLY A 54 -2.78 18.37 1.29
CA GLY A 54 -3.54 19.20 0.36
C GLY A 54 -4.92 18.65 -0.01
N THR A 55 -5.48 17.74 0.79
CA THR A 55 -6.89 17.32 0.69
C THR A 55 -7.84 18.46 1.05
N ALA A 56 -9.02 18.46 0.43
CA ALA A 56 -10.07 19.40 0.72
C ALA A 56 -10.79 19.03 2.04
N PRO A 57 -11.34 20.01 2.77
CA PRO A 57 -12.02 19.73 4.05
C PRO A 57 -13.26 18.83 3.95
N ASP A 58 -13.87 18.78 2.76
CA ASP A 58 -15.09 18.02 2.45
C ASP A 58 -14.82 16.67 1.75
N ASP A 59 -13.54 16.33 1.53
CA ASP A 59 -13.18 15.03 0.95
C ASP A 59 -13.54 13.89 1.92
N ASP A 60 -14.09 12.80 1.38
CA ASP A 60 -14.36 11.59 2.15
C ASP A 60 -13.03 10.90 2.52
N PRO A 61 -12.74 10.69 3.83
CA PRO A 61 -11.52 10.03 4.27
C PRO A 61 -11.33 8.63 3.65
N GLU A 62 -12.41 7.92 3.31
CA GLU A 62 -12.32 6.58 2.71
C GLU A 62 -11.64 6.57 1.34
N TRP A 63 -11.67 7.68 0.61
CA TRP A 63 -11.04 7.80 -0.71
C TRP A 63 -9.53 7.60 -0.65
N TYR A 64 -8.92 7.89 0.50
CA TYR A 64 -7.47 7.90 0.66
C TYR A 64 -6.89 6.62 1.23
N ILE A 65 -7.73 5.79 1.86
CA ILE A 65 -7.30 4.55 2.50
C ILE A 65 -6.56 3.66 1.49
N LEU A 66 -5.37 3.19 1.88
CA LEU A 66 -4.65 2.21 1.08
C LEU A 66 -5.23 0.82 1.34
N ARG A 67 -5.90 0.24 0.34
CA ARG A 67 -6.37 -1.15 0.34
C ARG A 67 -5.46 -2.03 -0.52
N VAL A 68 -5.47 -3.34 -0.28
CA VAL A 68 -4.64 -4.28 -1.04
C VAL A 68 -4.91 -4.20 -2.54
N ARG A 69 -6.17 -4.03 -2.97
CA ARG A 69 -6.54 -3.85 -4.39
C ARG A 69 -5.79 -2.70 -5.06
N HIS A 70 -5.52 -1.61 -4.35
CA HIS A 70 -4.79 -0.48 -4.91
C HIS A 70 -3.37 -0.87 -5.30
N LEU A 71 -2.73 -1.80 -4.59
CA LEU A 71 -1.40 -2.31 -4.93
C LEU A 71 -1.41 -3.29 -6.12
N LEU A 72 -2.55 -3.91 -6.41
CA LEU A 72 -2.74 -4.79 -7.56
C LEU A 72 -3.04 -4.00 -8.83
N GLU A 73 -3.88 -2.98 -8.72
CA GLU A 73 -4.47 -2.22 -9.84
C GLU A 73 -3.64 -0.97 -10.19
N ARG A 74 -3.14 -0.24 -9.19
CA ARG A 74 -2.42 1.02 -9.38
C ARG A 74 -0.93 0.76 -9.46
N LYS A 75 -0.29 1.16 -10.55
CA LYS A 75 1.16 1.03 -10.74
C LYS A 75 1.76 2.33 -11.28
N PRO A 76 2.38 3.19 -10.44
CA PRO A 76 2.50 3.10 -8.97
C PRO A 76 1.27 3.66 -8.22
N ASP A 77 1.06 3.22 -6.98
CA ASP A 77 0.24 3.95 -6.02
C ASP A 77 1.05 5.13 -5.46
N ARG A 78 0.41 6.30 -5.31
CA ARG A 78 1.09 7.56 -4.98
C ARG A 78 0.44 8.21 -3.76
N HIS A 79 1.27 8.65 -2.83
CA HIS A 79 0.83 9.38 -1.64
C HIS A 79 1.60 10.69 -1.52
N ARG A 80 0.88 11.81 -1.48
CA ARG A 80 1.42 13.17 -1.41
C ARG A 80 1.65 13.58 0.04
N THR A 81 2.82 14.11 0.37
CA THR A 81 3.12 14.69 1.70
C THR A 81 3.62 16.14 1.60
N ALA A 82 3.51 16.88 2.71
CA ALA A 82 3.83 18.32 2.73
C ALA A 82 5.33 18.59 2.77
N ASN A 83 6.12 17.67 3.34
CA ASN A 83 7.56 17.82 3.52
C ASN A 83 8.30 16.47 3.46
N PRO A 84 9.65 16.47 3.33
CA PRO A 84 10.44 15.25 3.24
C PRO A 84 10.40 14.39 4.51
N PHE A 85 10.21 14.99 5.68
CA PHE A 85 10.12 14.25 6.94
C PHE A 85 8.84 13.40 6.98
N GLU A 86 7.70 13.97 6.61
CA GLU A 86 6.45 13.23 6.46
C GLU A 86 6.53 12.14 5.39
N ALA A 87 7.22 12.39 4.28
CA ALA A 87 7.46 11.37 3.26
C ALA A 87 8.22 10.16 3.83
N LYS A 88 9.22 10.40 4.68
CA LYS A 88 10.00 9.35 5.36
C LYS A 88 9.20 8.63 6.45
N LEU A 89 8.35 9.35 7.17
CA LEU A 89 7.44 8.76 8.15
C LEU A 89 6.42 7.84 7.46
N TYR A 90 5.83 8.31 6.36
CA TYR A 90 4.91 7.52 5.55
C TYR A 90 5.60 6.29 4.94
N GLU A 91 6.79 6.43 4.36
CA GLU A 91 7.59 5.30 3.85
C GLU A 91 7.79 4.23 4.93
N SER A 92 8.17 4.63 6.14
CA SER A 92 8.38 3.69 7.26
C SER A 92 7.11 2.93 7.60
N ARG A 93 5.98 3.63 7.78
CA ARG A 93 4.67 3.02 8.07
C ARG A 93 4.21 2.08 6.95
N LEU A 94 4.40 2.49 5.70
CA LEU A 94 4.07 1.68 4.53
C LEU A 94 4.92 0.40 4.48
N MET A 95 6.22 0.50 4.75
CA MET A 95 7.12 -0.66 4.78
C MET A 95 6.75 -1.65 5.87
N ASP A 96 6.35 -1.18 7.05
CA ASP A 96 5.91 -2.05 8.14
C ASP A 96 4.58 -2.74 7.79
N ALA A 97 3.62 -2.03 7.21
CA ALA A 97 2.36 -2.62 6.73
C ALA A 97 2.61 -3.68 5.64
N LEU A 98 3.49 -3.40 4.67
CA LEU A 98 3.86 -4.34 3.61
C LEU A 98 4.60 -5.57 4.16
N ARG A 99 5.46 -5.41 5.17
CA ARG A 99 6.11 -6.54 5.86
C ARG A 99 5.09 -7.43 6.55
N LEU A 100 4.14 -6.85 7.28
CA LEU A 100 3.06 -7.62 7.91
C LEU A 100 2.24 -8.39 6.89
N MET A 101 1.84 -7.74 5.78
CA MET A 101 1.13 -8.40 4.68
C MET A 101 1.96 -9.54 4.08
N LYS A 102 3.27 -9.33 3.85
CA LYS A 102 4.16 -10.38 3.33
C LYS A 102 4.21 -11.58 4.26
N SER A 103 4.39 -11.35 5.56
CA SER A 103 4.40 -12.43 6.56
C SER A 103 3.08 -13.18 6.60
N TRP A 104 1.96 -12.45 6.55
CA TRP A 104 0.63 -13.06 6.51
C TRP A 104 0.43 -13.92 5.26
N LEU A 105 0.84 -13.43 4.07
CA LEU A 105 0.77 -14.18 2.82
C LEU A 105 1.66 -15.42 2.87
N ALA A 106 2.85 -15.34 3.48
CA ALA A 106 3.74 -16.49 3.63
C ALA A 106 3.14 -17.58 4.54
N VAL A 107 2.52 -17.19 5.66
CA VAL A 107 1.85 -18.15 6.57
C VAL A 107 0.64 -18.82 5.89
N ASN A 108 -0.04 -18.10 4.99
CA ASN A 108 -1.21 -18.61 4.26
C ASN A 108 -0.86 -19.21 2.89
N ALA A 109 0.43 -19.26 2.52
CA ALA A 109 0.90 -19.92 1.30
C ALA A 109 1.02 -21.44 1.46
N ASP A 110 1.07 -21.92 2.70
CA ASP A 110 1.11 -23.34 3.04
C ASP A 110 -0.30 -23.77 3.48
N PRO A 111 -1.14 -24.32 2.58
CA PRO A 111 -2.35 -25.00 2.99
C PRO A 111 -1.86 -26.28 3.66
N GLY A 112 -1.61 -26.24 4.98
CA GLY A 112 -1.08 -27.38 5.71
C GLY A 112 -1.71 -28.68 5.22
N ASP A 113 -0.87 -29.58 4.72
CA ASP A 113 -1.30 -30.82 4.05
C ASP A 113 -2.42 -31.50 4.82
N ASP A 114 -3.35 -32.13 4.09
CA ASP A 114 -4.42 -32.95 4.66
C ASP A 114 -3.83 -33.91 5.71
N LYS A 115 -4.08 -33.62 6.99
CA LYS A 115 -3.77 -34.54 8.08
C LYS A 115 -4.92 -35.53 8.19
N VAL A 116 -4.80 -36.64 7.48
CA VAL A 116 -5.58 -37.85 7.78
C VAL A 116 -5.03 -38.45 9.07
N ILE A 117 -5.79 -38.33 10.16
CA ILE A 117 -5.54 -39.05 11.41
C ILE A 117 -6.50 -40.24 11.40
N GLU A 118 -5.96 -41.45 11.24
CA GLU A 118 -6.72 -42.68 11.49
C GLU A 118 -6.74 -42.91 13.01
N LEU A 119 -7.94 -43.04 13.58
CA LEU A 119 -8.20 -43.41 14.98
C LEU A 119 -8.61 -44.88 15.08
#